data_AF-A0A4P6U7V0-F1
#
_entry.id   AF-A0A4P6U7V0-F1
#
_cell.length_a   1.000
_cell.length_b   1.000
_cell.length_c   1.000
_cell.angle_alpha   90.00
_cell.angle_beta   90.00
_cell.angle_gamma   90.00
#
_symmetry.space_group_name_H-M   'P 1'
#
loop_
_entity.id
_entity.type
_entity.pdbx_description
1 polymer ?
#
loop_
_entity_poly.entity_id
_entity_poly.type
_entity_poly.pdbx_seq_one_letter_code
_entity_poly.pdbx_strand_id
1 'polypeptide(L)'
;MGAREVPPEAIAEAADAVAEKIDVLLERATDTVLGAPRPGSDAWQQAWAARDTEAGRAELAHRTRVKVAIAAAAGVDPRPELERAQRAGILAGEPVAEPPQWPQRRRRSGDGDDQLSMW
;
A
#
# COMPACT_ATOMS: atom_id res chain seq x y z
N MET A 1 -7.82 -41.57 12.87
CA MET A 1 -7.09 -40.44 13.51
C MET A 1 -7.94 -39.21 13.30
N GLY A 2 -8.70 -38.79 14.32
CA GLY A 2 -9.53 -37.58 14.23
C GLY A 2 -8.65 -36.33 14.15
N ALA A 3 -9.04 -35.35 13.33
CA ALA A 3 -8.36 -34.06 13.30
C ALA A 3 -8.40 -33.45 14.70
N ARG A 4 -7.23 -33.09 15.22
CA ARG A 4 -7.14 -32.38 16.50
C ARG A 4 -7.78 -31.02 16.32
N GLU A 5 -8.79 -30.70 17.12
CA GLU A 5 -9.43 -29.40 17.10
C GLU A 5 -8.38 -28.32 17.40
N VAL A 6 -8.31 -27.32 16.52
CA VAL A 6 -7.44 -26.16 16.70
C VAL A 6 -8.18 -25.17 17.60
N PRO A 7 -7.60 -24.77 18.74
CA PRO A 7 -8.25 -23.79 19.61
C PRO A 7 -8.42 -22.44 18.89
N PRO A 8 -9.57 -21.75 19.06
CA PRO A 8 -9.81 -20.45 18.44
C PRO A 8 -8.73 -19.40 18.75
N GLU A 9 -8.16 -19.43 19.96
CA GLU A 9 -7.09 -18.52 20.38
C GLU A 9 -5.80 -18.70 19.58
N ALA A 10 -5.47 -19.93 19.18
CA ALA A 10 -4.29 -20.20 18.36
C ALA A 10 -4.46 -19.66 16.93
N ILE A 11 -5.69 -19.64 16.42
CA ILE A 11 -6.01 -19.03 15.12
C ILE A 11 -5.89 -17.50 15.22
N ALA A 12 -6.37 -16.90 16.31
CA ALA A 12 -6.25 -15.46 16.54
C ALA A 12 -4.77 -15.03 16.64
N GLU A 13 -3.97 -15.74 17.43
CA GLU A 13 -2.53 -15.47 17.55
C GLU A 13 -1.81 -15.60 16.20
N ALA A 14 -2.15 -16.63 15.42
CA ALA A 14 -1.60 -16.79 14.07
C ALA A 14 -2.03 -15.64 13.13
N ALA A 15 -3.27 -15.16 13.24
CA ALA A 15 -3.77 -14.03 12.46
C ALA A 15 -3.02 -12.74 12.81
N ASP A 16 -2.81 -12.47 14.10
CA ASP A 16 -2.03 -11.31 14.57
C ASP A 16 -0.58 -11.38 14.05
N ALA A 17 0.07 -12.53 14.14
CA ALA A 17 1.41 -12.74 13.61
C ALA A 17 1.50 -12.56 12.08
N VAL A 18 0.43 -12.89 11.35
CA VAL A 18 0.33 -12.63 9.90
C VAL A 18 0.15 -11.14 9.62
N ALA A 19 -0.69 -10.45 10.38
CA ALA A 19 -0.89 -9.01 10.25
C ALA A 19 0.42 -8.23 10.48
N GLU A 20 1.20 -8.59 11.50
CA GLU A 20 2.53 -8.00 11.74
C GLU A 20 3.49 -8.19 10.56
N LYS A 21 3.46 -9.37 9.93
CA LYS A 21 4.29 -9.64 8.75
C LYS A 21 3.86 -8.81 7.54
N ILE A 22 2.55 -8.64 7.34
CA ILE A 22 2.02 -7.79 6.29
C ILE A 22 2.48 -6.35 6.49
N ASP A 23 2.41 -5.83 7.72
CA ASP A 23 2.91 -4.49 8.06
C ASP A 23 4.39 -4.31 7.69
N VAL A 24 5.24 -5.28 8.07
CA VAL A 24 6.68 -5.27 7.74
C VAL A 24 6.91 -5.31 6.23
N LEU A 25 6.13 -6.12 5.49
CA LEU A 25 6.24 -6.20 4.03
C LEU A 25 5.82 -4.90 3.36
N LEU A 26 4.76 -4.24 3.85
CA LEU A 26 4.32 -2.95 3.33
C LEU A 26 5.36 -1.86 3.57
N GLU A 27 6.02 -1.82 4.73
CA GLU A 27 7.11 -0.88 4.99
C GLU A 27 8.28 -1.09 4.03
N ARG A 28 8.71 -2.34 3.83
CA ARG A 28 9.81 -2.68 2.91
C ARG A 28 9.47 -2.37 1.46
N ALA A 29 8.24 -2.63 1.03
CA ALA A 29 7.77 -2.29 -0.31
C ALA A 29 7.77 -0.77 -0.50
N THR A 30 7.33 -0.02 0.51
CA THR A 30 7.33 1.44 0.50
C THR A 30 8.77 1.99 0.42
N ASP A 31 9.70 1.47 1.22
CA ASP A 31 11.12 1.83 1.15
C ASP A 31 11.71 1.59 -0.24
N THR A 32 11.36 0.47 -0.85
CA THR A 32 11.83 0.11 -2.19
C THR A 32 11.29 1.08 -3.24
N VAL A 33 10.00 1.42 -3.17
CA VAL A 33 9.35 2.36 -4.10
C VAL A 33 9.92 3.77 -3.95
N LEU A 34 10.17 4.22 -2.72
CA LEU A 34 10.68 5.56 -2.44
C LEU A 34 12.20 5.69 -2.57
N GLY A 35 12.92 4.57 -2.77
CA GLY A 35 14.39 4.58 -2.72
C GLY A 35 14.91 5.06 -1.36
N ALA A 36 14.27 4.64 -0.27
CA ALA A 36 14.60 5.09 1.07
C ALA A 36 16.08 4.82 1.39
N PRO A 37 16.77 5.76 2.07
CA PRO A 37 18.18 5.61 2.38
C PRO A 37 18.39 4.41 3.30
N ARG A 38 19.49 3.68 3.09
CA ARG A 38 19.84 2.53 3.93
C ARG A 38 19.94 2.95 5.40
N PRO A 39 19.30 2.24 6.35
CA PRO A 39 19.44 2.52 7.76
C PRO A 39 20.91 2.63 8.19
N GLY A 40 21.22 3.66 8.98
CA GLY A 40 22.58 3.94 9.47
C GLY A 40 23.49 4.69 8.49
N SER A 41 23.12 4.83 7.22
CA SER A 41 23.87 5.69 6.28
C SER A 41 23.74 7.18 6.60
N ASP A 42 24.67 8.01 6.12
CA ASP A 42 24.63 9.46 6.32
C ASP A 42 23.34 10.08 5.80
N ALA A 43 22.86 9.64 4.63
CA ALA A 43 21.59 10.08 4.07
C ALA A 43 20.40 9.72 4.97
N TRP A 44 20.42 8.55 5.61
CA TRP A 44 19.41 8.15 6.58
C TRP A 44 19.47 9.02 7.84
N GLN A 45 20.67 9.31 8.35
CA GLN A 45 20.84 10.17 9.53
C GLN A 45 20.35 11.60 9.25
N GLN A 46 20.64 12.14 8.06
CA GLN A 46 20.17 13.47 7.65
C GLN A 46 18.64 13.50 7.53
N ALA A 47 18.04 12.51 6.87
CA ALA A 47 16.58 12.39 6.77
C ALA A 47 15.93 12.26 8.16
N TRP A 48 16.54 11.49 9.06
CA TRP A 48 16.08 11.34 10.43
C TRP A 48 16.17 12.65 11.23
N ALA A 49 17.28 13.39 11.12
CA ALA A 49 17.44 14.68 11.78
C ALA A 49 16.42 15.72 11.26
N ALA A 50 16.04 15.63 9.98
CA ALA A 50 15.08 16.54 9.35
C ALA A 50 13.61 16.14 9.55
N ARG A 51 13.30 15.00 10.16
CA ARG A 51 11.93 14.44 10.23
C ARG A 51 10.89 15.37 10.86
N ASP A 52 11.32 16.19 11.83
CA ASP A 52 10.45 17.09 12.60
C ASP A 52 10.32 18.48 11.94
N THR A 53 10.97 18.68 10.79
CA THR A 53 10.78 19.86 9.95
C THR A 53 9.48 19.76 9.15
N GLU A 54 9.02 20.86 8.56
CA GLU A 54 7.86 20.83 7.66
C GLU A 54 8.09 19.92 6.45
N ALA A 55 9.28 19.96 5.86
CA ALA A 55 9.66 19.06 4.77
C ALA A 55 9.65 17.59 5.23
N GLY A 56 10.15 17.29 6.43
CA GLY A 56 10.12 15.94 7.00
C GLY A 56 8.71 15.43 7.26
N ARG A 57 7.80 16.29 7.73
CA ARG A 57 6.38 15.96 7.88
C ARG A 57 5.68 15.74 6.54
N ALA A 58 5.99 16.55 5.54
CA ALA A 58 5.45 16.39 4.18
C ALA A 58 5.93 15.07 3.55
N GLU A 59 7.20 14.70 3.74
CA GLU A 59 7.74 13.41 3.30
C GLU A 59 7.06 12.23 4.01
N LEU A 60 6.86 12.34 5.33
CA LEU A 60 6.12 11.33 6.09
C LEU A 60 4.69 11.15 5.58
N ALA A 61 3.99 12.25 5.26
CA ALA A 61 2.66 12.19 4.67
C ALA A 61 2.67 11.55 3.27
N HIS A 62 3.66 11.88 2.44
CA HIS A 62 3.85 11.24 1.14
C HIS A 62 4.07 9.74 1.28
N ARG A 63 4.97 9.32 2.19
CA ARG A 63 5.22 7.91 2.51
C ARG A 63 3.95 7.17 2.92
N THR A 64 3.14 7.75 3.80
CA THR A 64 1.86 7.15 4.20
C THR A 64 0.92 6.94 3.02
N ARG A 65 0.78 7.93 2.12
CA ARG A 65 -0.08 7.80 0.93
C ARG A 65 0.41 6.68 0.01
N VAL A 66 1.71 6.56 -0.19
CA VAL A 66 2.32 5.48 -0.98
C VAL A 66 2.06 4.12 -0.34
N LYS A 67 2.25 3.98 0.97
CA LYS A 67 1.97 2.73 1.70
C LYS A 67 0.50 2.29 1.57
N VAL A 68 -0.44 3.24 1.70
CA VAL A 68 -1.88 3.00 1.50
C VAL A 68 -2.19 2.56 0.07
N ALA A 69 -1.57 3.20 -0.94
CA ALA A 69 -1.75 2.83 -2.34
C ALA A 69 -1.22 1.41 -2.63
N ILE A 70 -0.07 1.03 -2.05
CA ILE A 70 0.49 -0.32 -2.16
C ILE A 70 -0.44 -1.34 -1.51
N ALA A 71 -0.93 -1.07 -0.29
CA ALA A 71 -1.87 -1.97 0.39
C ALA A 71 -3.13 -2.21 -0.44
N ALA A 72 -3.75 -1.14 -0.95
CA ALA A 72 -4.92 -1.24 -1.82
C ALA A 72 -4.65 -2.05 -3.09
N ALA A 73 -3.51 -1.81 -3.77
CA ALA A 73 -3.12 -2.56 -4.97
C ALA A 73 -2.83 -4.05 -4.68
N ALA A 74 -2.37 -4.37 -3.46
CA ALA A 74 -2.10 -5.73 -3.02
C ALA A 74 -3.34 -6.46 -2.47
N GLY A 75 -4.50 -5.82 -2.38
CA GLY A 75 -5.71 -6.38 -1.76
C GLY A 75 -5.61 -6.50 -0.23
N VAL A 76 -4.69 -5.76 0.40
CA VAL A 76 -4.55 -5.65 1.85
C VAL A 76 -5.39 -4.48 2.32
N ASP A 77 -6.11 -4.66 3.44
CA ASP A 77 -6.92 -3.61 4.04
C ASP A 77 -6.05 -2.41 4.48
N PRO A 78 -6.24 -1.20 3.93
CA PRO A 78 -5.45 -0.02 4.29
C PRO A 78 -5.94 0.68 5.56
N ARG A 79 -7.10 0.31 6.12
CA ARG A 79 -7.69 0.99 7.29
C ARG A 79 -6.74 1.10 8.49
N PRO A 80 -6.00 0.04 8.88
CA PRO A 80 -5.04 0.14 9.99
C PRO A 80 -3.96 1.21 9.79
N GLU A 81 -3.49 1.40 8.55
CA GLU A 81 -2.53 2.46 8.20
C GLU A 81 -3.15 3.85 8.30
N LEU A 82 -4.36 4.01 7.77
CA LEU A 82 -5.07 5.29 7.80
C LEU A 82 -5.37 5.72 9.24
N GLU A 83 -5.79 4.80 10.10
CA GLU A 83 -6.04 5.06 11.51
C GLU A 83 -4.75 5.44 12.26
N ARG A 84 -3.64 4.73 12.01
CA ARG A 84 -2.33 5.08 12.56
C ARG A 84 -1.91 6.48 12.13
N ALA A 85 -2.06 6.80 10.86
CA ALA A 85 -1.69 8.10 10.31
C ALA A 85 -2.56 9.24 10.83
N GLN A 86 -3.86 9.01 11.04
CA GLN A 86 -4.76 9.96 11.69
C GLN A 86 -4.35 10.22 13.15
N ARG A 87 -4.10 9.15 13.92
CA ARG A 87 -3.63 9.27 15.32
C ARG A 87 -2.30 10.02 15.43
N ALA A 88 -1.43 9.86 14.43
CA ALA A 88 -0.15 10.57 14.34
C ALA A 88 -0.27 11.99 13.77
N GLY A 89 -1.47 12.45 13.38
CA GLY A 89 -1.67 13.79 12.79
C GLY A 89 -1.08 13.96 11.38
N ILE A 90 -0.73 12.88 10.70
CA ILE A 90 -0.04 12.90 9.39
C ILE A 90 -1.01 13.25 8.24
N LEU A 91 -2.27 12.83 8.33
CA LEU A 91 -3.28 13.03 7.28
C LEU A 91 -4.21 14.23 7.51
N ALA A 92 -3.86 15.17 8.38
CA ALA A 92 -4.67 16.36 8.67
C ALA A 92 -4.67 17.43 7.55
N GLY A 93 -4.03 17.17 6.41
CA GLY A 93 -3.90 18.12 5.29
C GLY A 93 -4.24 17.50 3.92
N GLU A 94 -5.41 17.91 3.42
CA GLU A 94 -5.94 17.88 2.05
C GLU A 94 -6.04 16.54 1.27
N PRO A 95 -7.14 16.38 0.48
CA PRO A 95 -7.42 15.15 -0.24
C PRO A 95 -6.42 14.95 -1.38
N VAL A 96 -5.99 13.69 -1.51
CA VAL A 96 -5.19 13.15 -2.61
C VAL A 96 -5.71 13.69 -3.95
N ALA A 97 -4.88 14.47 -4.65
CA ALA A 97 -5.03 14.71 -6.07
C ALA A 97 -5.19 13.35 -6.78
N GLU A 98 -6.21 13.23 -7.62
CA GLU A 98 -6.62 11.99 -8.28
C GLU A 98 -5.43 11.15 -8.77
N PRO A 99 -5.44 9.83 -8.54
CA PRO A 99 -4.40 8.95 -9.07
C PRO A 99 -4.37 9.06 -10.61
N PRO A 100 -3.18 9.00 -11.24
CA PRO A 100 -3.08 9.04 -12.70
C PRO A 100 -3.80 7.84 -13.29
N GLN A 101 -4.93 8.12 -13.93
CA GLN A 101 -5.71 7.21 -14.76
C GLN A 101 -4.83 6.64 -15.86
N TRP A 102 -4.33 5.41 -15.66
CA TRP A 102 -3.61 4.70 -16.70
C TRP A 102 -4.57 4.38 -17.86
N PRO A 103 -4.15 4.60 -19.12
CA PRO A 103 -5.03 4.38 -20.27
C PRO A 103 -5.38 2.90 -20.36
N GLN A 104 -6.65 2.59 -20.11
CA GLN A 104 -7.22 1.28 -20.39
C GLN A 104 -6.95 0.96 -21.86
N ARG A 105 -6.14 -0.09 -22.08
CA ARG A 105 -5.95 -0.74 -23.38
C ARG A 105 -7.32 -0.92 -24.04
N ARG A 106 -7.59 -0.18 -25.12
CA ARG A 106 -8.67 -0.49 -26.05
C ARG A 106 -8.51 -1.95 -26.45
N ARG A 107 -9.36 -2.83 -25.92
CA ARG A 107 -9.62 -4.10 -26.56
C ARG A 107 -10.26 -3.77 -27.89
N ARG A 108 -9.45 -3.84 -28.95
CA ARG A 108 -9.91 -3.93 -30.33
C ARG A 108 -10.70 -5.23 -30.41
N SER A 109 -12.01 -5.15 -30.20
CA SER A 109 -12.92 -6.22 -30.60
C SER A 109 -12.83 -6.31 -32.11
N GLY A 110 -12.16 -7.36 -32.58
CA GLY A 110 -12.37 -7.85 -33.93
C GLY A 110 -13.76 -8.45 -33.93
N ASP A 111 -14.65 -7.84 -34.71
CA ASP A 111 -15.94 -8.41 -35.06
C ASP A 111 -15.88 -8.57 -36.58
N GLY A 112 -15.48 -9.77 -36.98
CA GLY A 112 -15.63 -10.27 -38.32
C GLY A 112 -16.78 -11.26 -38.29
N ASP A 113 -17.82 -10.95 -39.03
CA ASP A 113 -18.85 -11.84 -39.56
C ASP A 113 -19.45 -11.01 -40.71
N ASP A 114 -19.14 -11.24 -41.98
CA ASP A 114 -19.50 -12.43 -42.78
C ASP A 114 -20.92 -12.94 -42.49
N GLN A 115 -21.95 -12.19 -42.90
CA GLN A 115 -23.22 -12.77 -43.36
C GLN A 115 -23.86 -11.99 -44.52
N LEU A 116 -23.67 -12.53 -45.74
CA LEU A 116 -24.71 -12.95 -46.69
C LEU A 116 -26.05 -12.19 -46.68
N SER A 117 -26.30 -11.41 -47.74
CA SER A 117 -27.61 -11.22 -48.39
C SER A 117 -27.34 -10.68 -49.80
N MET A 118 -27.29 -11.51 -50.85
CA MET A 118 -28.42 -11.76 -51.76
C MET A 118 -29.52 -10.69 -51.64
N TRP A 119 -29.55 -9.71 -52.55
CA TRP A 119 -30.43 -9.61 -53.73
C TRP A 119 -30.13 -8.28 -54.44
#